data_AF-A0A5J5BX00-F1
#
_entry.id   AF-A0A5J5BX00-F1
#
_cell.length_a   1.000
_cell.length_b   1.000
_cell.length_c   1.000
_cell.angle_alpha   90.00
_cell.angle_beta   90.00
_cell.angle_gamma   90.00
#
_symmetry.space_group_name_H-M   'P 1'
#
loop_
_entity.id
_entity.type
_entity.pdbx_description
1 polymer ?
#
loop_
_entity_poly.entity_id
_entity_poly.type
_entity_poly.pdbx_seq_one_letter_code
_entity_poly.pdbx_strand_id
1 'polypeptide(L)'
;MAVTKLAGALACGITCEKRERGALRKAVVAKNSIRVLHHHYLAAIHRRGLRSENVIKNCGLISDGSTLDYDLGLSNVEERLTSTRDKLINGSSEGVVALPGASSNQSHAQSVQTELIMLSLPAIAGQAIEPLAQLMETAFIGRIGPLELASAGVSVSIFNIISKVLNIPLLSIATSFVAEDISKNARKESISDERMLLHSVSTALILAAGIGIFEAAALYFGSGLFLNAMGISIASPMHIPAQQFLKLRALGAPAVVLSLAIQGIFRGFKDTRTPVFCLGLGNLSAVFFFPILMYYFRLGVTGAAISTVASQYFVTFLMIWHLNKRTVLLLPKIGDLQFGGYLRSGGFLLGRTLAAVMTITLSTSVAARQGPLAMAAHQICLQVWLSVSLLADAQGASGQALIASSFAKGDYSTVREITYFALKTGLFTGISLAVILGLSFGSLATLFTTDVEVLDIVRSGLLFVSASQPITALAYIFDGLHYGISDFSYAACSMMVVGAMSSAFLLYAPSKIGLWGVWMGLALFMGLRTVAGFVRLLSKDGPWWFLRDIRKAEAGGYNTLN
;
A
#
# COMPACT_ATOMS: atom_id res chain seq x y z
N MET A 1 51.41 42.69 10.82
CA MET A 1 52.46 41.78 10.31
C MET A 1 52.09 41.45 8.86
N ALA A 2 52.84 41.94 7.86
CA ALA A 2 54.13 41.41 7.38
C ALA A 2 53.94 40.02 6.73
N VAL A 3 53.92 39.82 5.40
CA VAL A 3 54.88 40.20 4.31
C VAL A 3 56.21 39.48 4.51
N THR A 4 56.58 38.47 3.72
CA THR A 4 57.19 38.50 2.35
C THR A 4 56.76 37.29 1.47
N LYS A 5 56.64 37.30 0.13
CA LYS A 5 57.61 37.55 -1.01
C LYS A 5 58.65 36.40 -1.19
N LEU A 6 59.11 35.98 -2.39
CA LEU A 6 59.10 36.59 -3.75
C LEU A 6 59.28 35.54 -4.91
N ALA A 7 58.88 35.90 -6.15
CA ALA A 7 59.39 35.49 -7.49
C ALA A 7 59.43 33.99 -7.92
N GLY A 8 59.45 33.64 -9.23
CA GLY A 8 59.17 34.42 -10.46
C GLY A 8 60.25 34.33 -11.57
N ALA A 9 59.89 33.85 -12.77
CA ALA A 9 60.71 33.93 -14.00
C ALA A 9 59.87 33.81 -15.29
N LEU A 10 60.34 34.41 -16.39
CA LEU A 10 59.85 34.23 -17.77
C LEU A 10 60.91 33.49 -18.60
N ALA A 11 60.53 32.83 -19.71
CA ALA A 11 61.06 33.16 -21.04
C ALA A 11 60.53 32.28 -22.19
N CYS A 12 60.52 32.88 -23.37
CA CYS A 12 60.13 32.45 -24.71
C CYS A 12 60.80 31.17 -25.27
N GLY A 13 60.14 30.52 -26.24
CA GLY A 13 60.73 29.49 -27.11
C GLY A 13 59.74 29.04 -28.20
N ILE A 14 59.94 29.45 -29.45
CA ILE A 14 59.03 29.18 -30.58
C ILE A 14 59.73 28.31 -31.64
N THR A 15 59.07 27.23 -32.06
CA THR A 15 59.23 26.66 -33.42
C THR A 15 57.96 25.93 -33.88
N CYS A 16 57.71 25.99 -35.19
CA CYS A 16 56.71 25.20 -35.91
C CYS A 16 57.18 23.72 -36.07
N GLU A 17 56.41 22.75 -36.58
CA GLU A 17 55.38 22.84 -37.62
C GLU A 17 54.33 21.69 -37.62
N LYS A 18 53.26 21.88 -38.41
CA LYS A 18 52.20 20.98 -38.94
C LYS A 18 52.42 19.45 -38.73
N ARG A 19 51.39 18.60 -38.56
CA ARG A 19 50.22 18.51 -39.46
C ARG A 19 49.03 17.65 -38.96
N GLU A 20 47.84 18.25 -38.96
CA GLU A 20 46.49 17.70 -39.24
C GLU A 20 46.14 16.21 -38.94
N ARG A 21 45.31 15.99 -37.90
CA ARG A 21 43.86 15.72 -38.06
C ARG A 21 43.14 15.65 -36.70
N GLY A 22 41.86 16.01 -36.57
CA GLY A 22 40.98 16.60 -37.59
C GLY A 22 39.48 16.26 -37.49
N ALA A 23 39.00 15.54 -36.46
CA ALA A 23 37.59 15.19 -36.29
C ALA A 23 37.19 14.97 -34.81
N LEU A 24 35.89 14.79 -34.54
CA LEU A 24 35.27 14.30 -33.29
C LEU A 24 35.10 15.24 -32.07
N ARG A 25 35.21 16.57 -32.20
CA ARG A 25 34.59 17.52 -31.24
C ARG A 25 33.91 18.73 -31.90
N LYS A 26 32.75 18.50 -32.56
CA LYS A 26 31.73 19.51 -32.91
C LYS A 26 30.46 18.84 -33.48
N ALA A 27 29.73 18.10 -32.65
CA ALA A 27 28.49 17.40 -33.03
C ALA A 27 27.51 17.19 -31.86
N VAL A 28 27.48 18.12 -30.91
CA VAL A 28 26.51 18.15 -29.80
C VAL A 28 26.02 19.59 -29.64
N VAL A 29 24.73 19.76 -29.34
CA VAL A 29 23.96 21.02 -29.31
C VAL A 29 23.55 21.54 -30.70
N ALA A 30 22.28 21.99 -30.78
CA ALA A 30 21.66 22.75 -31.88
C ALA A 30 21.44 22.08 -33.25
N LYS A 31 20.42 21.23 -33.34
CA LYS A 31 19.26 21.56 -34.19
C LYS A 31 17.97 20.96 -33.67
N ASN A 32 16.91 21.77 -33.71
CA ASN A 32 15.56 21.42 -33.28
C ASN A 32 14.61 21.48 -34.49
N SER A 33 13.37 21.03 -34.31
CA SER A 33 12.18 21.35 -35.13
C SER A 33 11.87 20.60 -36.46
N ILE A 34 10.74 19.87 -36.39
CA ILE A 34 9.54 19.98 -37.26
C ILE A 34 9.36 19.07 -38.51
N ARG A 35 8.10 18.57 -38.65
CA ARG A 35 7.45 17.70 -39.67
C ARG A 35 7.86 16.21 -39.65
N VAL A 36 6.98 15.20 -39.55
CA VAL A 36 5.52 14.96 -39.85
C VAL A 36 5.22 14.50 -41.29
N LEU A 37 5.16 13.18 -41.48
CA LEU A 37 4.17 12.35 -42.22
C LEU A 37 4.53 10.87 -41.95
N HIS A 38 3.71 9.92 -41.48
CA HIS A 38 2.37 9.37 -41.83
C HIS A 38 2.44 8.07 -42.68
N HIS A 39 1.73 7.03 -42.21
CA HIS A 39 1.26 5.80 -42.90
C HIS A 39 2.19 4.58 -43.20
N HIS A 40 1.78 3.48 -42.55
CA HIS A 40 1.41 2.16 -43.11
C HIS A 40 2.42 1.07 -43.55
N TYR A 41 2.23 -0.09 -42.89
CA TYR A 41 1.97 -1.42 -43.47
C TYR A 41 2.93 -2.01 -44.52
N LEU A 42 3.62 -3.08 -44.12
CA LEU A 42 3.62 -4.32 -44.92
C LEU A 42 3.92 -5.53 -44.03
N ALA A 43 3.17 -6.62 -44.23
CA ALA A 43 3.43 -7.90 -43.57
C ALA A 43 4.26 -8.81 -44.50
N ALA A 44 5.18 -9.58 -43.94
CA ALA A 44 5.97 -10.56 -44.67
C ALA A 44 6.00 -11.89 -43.90
N ILE A 45 5.16 -12.84 -44.32
CA ILE A 45 5.18 -14.23 -43.84
C ILE A 45 6.34 -14.94 -44.54
N HIS A 46 7.22 -15.63 -43.80
CA HIS A 46 8.07 -16.65 -44.41
C HIS A 46 8.28 -17.89 -43.54
N ARG A 47 7.83 -19.04 -44.05
CA ARG A 47 8.13 -20.36 -43.49
C ARG A 47 9.53 -20.81 -43.96
N ARG A 48 10.49 -20.96 -43.04
CA ARG A 48 11.53 -22.01 -43.05
C ARG A 48 11.83 -22.36 -41.59
N GLY A 49 11.95 -23.62 -41.15
CA GLY A 49 12.00 -24.87 -41.91
C GLY A 49 13.44 -25.38 -42.03
N LEU A 50 13.99 -25.91 -40.94
CA LEU A 50 15.30 -26.57 -40.87
C LEU A 50 15.30 -27.63 -39.74
N ARG A 51 16.07 -28.70 -39.92
CA ARG A 51 16.07 -29.93 -39.12
C ARG A 51 17.49 -30.47 -38.96
N SER A 52 17.93 -30.67 -37.71
CA SER A 52 18.99 -31.58 -37.25
C SER A 52 18.80 -31.69 -35.73
N GLU A 53 18.65 -32.83 -35.05
CA GLU A 53 19.32 -34.15 -35.07
C GLU A 53 20.74 -34.17 -34.46
N ASN A 54 20.93 -35.15 -33.56
CA ASN A 54 22.09 -35.50 -32.72
C ASN A 54 22.42 -34.48 -31.62
N VAL A 55 22.74 -34.88 -30.37
CA VAL A 55 23.52 -36.06 -29.89
C VAL A 55 22.87 -36.76 -28.67
N ILE A 56 23.12 -38.06 -28.49
CA ILE A 56 22.78 -38.86 -27.28
C ILE A 56 24.05 -39.55 -26.74
N LYS A 57 24.14 -39.67 -25.39
CA LYS A 57 25.08 -40.44 -24.50
C LYS A 57 25.86 -39.53 -23.54
N ASN A 58 26.12 -39.88 -22.27
CA ASN A 58 26.14 -41.21 -21.61
C ASN A 58 25.41 -41.21 -20.25
N CYS A 59 25.16 -42.42 -19.72
CA CYS A 59 24.70 -42.63 -18.34
C CYS A 59 25.87 -42.64 -17.33
N GLY A 60 25.57 -42.36 -16.06
CA GLY A 60 26.41 -42.68 -14.90
C GLY A 60 25.54 -43.25 -13.78
N LEU A 61 25.85 -44.46 -13.31
CA LEU A 61 25.03 -45.23 -12.38
C LEU A 61 25.92 -45.64 -11.20
N ILE A 62 25.53 -45.30 -9.97
CA ILE A 62 26.10 -45.82 -8.73
C ILE A 62 24.93 -46.20 -7.82
N SER A 63 25.06 -47.33 -7.13
CA SER A 63 24.06 -47.93 -6.25
C SER A 63 24.60 -48.02 -4.82
N ASP A 64 23.72 -48.46 -3.92
CA ASP A 64 23.96 -48.95 -2.56
C ASP A 64 24.20 -47.86 -1.49
N GLY A 65 23.64 -47.98 -0.28
CA GLY A 65 22.63 -48.96 0.14
C GLY A 65 22.60 -49.22 1.65
N SER A 66 21.57 -48.73 2.35
CA SER A 66 21.19 -49.23 3.68
C SER A 66 19.72 -48.91 3.97
N THR A 67 19.05 -49.79 4.72
CA THR A 67 17.59 -49.82 4.90
C THR A 67 17.16 -49.40 6.30
N LEU A 68 15.95 -48.84 6.40
CA LEU A 68 15.02 -49.18 7.47
C LEU A 68 13.58 -48.92 7.00
N ASP A 69 12.69 -49.89 7.20
CA ASP A 69 11.33 -49.87 6.66
C ASP A 69 10.35 -49.03 7.48
N TYR A 70 9.33 -48.50 6.79
CA TYR A 70 7.93 -48.63 7.22
C TYR A 70 7.02 -48.55 5.98
N ASP A 71 6.32 -49.65 5.69
CA ASP A 71 5.46 -49.81 4.50
C ASP A 71 3.99 -49.42 4.79
N LEU A 72 3.33 -48.78 3.82
CA LEU A 72 1.87 -48.81 3.61
C LEU A 72 1.42 -48.04 2.34
N GLY A 73 0.79 -48.74 1.39
CA GLY A 73 -0.42 -48.21 0.73
C GLY A 73 -0.42 -47.86 -0.76
N LEU A 74 0.56 -48.28 -1.59
CA LEU A 74 0.57 -47.96 -3.02
C LEU A 74 -0.27 -48.93 -3.90
N SER A 75 -1.59 -48.99 -3.70
CA SER A 75 -2.50 -49.84 -4.51
C SER A 75 -3.64 -49.08 -5.23
N ASN A 76 -4.01 -47.89 -4.78
CA ASN A 76 -5.18 -47.13 -5.27
C ASN A 76 -4.94 -46.27 -6.54
N VAL A 77 -3.72 -46.25 -7.10
CA VAL A 77 -3.32 -45.34 -8.19
C VAL A 77 -3.41 -46.01 -9.56
N GLU A 78 -2.95 -47.24 -9.69
CA GLU A 78 -2.83 -47.94 -10.97
C GLU A 78 -4.21 -48.24 -11.61
N GLU A 79 -5.19 -48.66 -10.78
CA GLU A 79 -6.54 -49.06 -11.22
C GLU A 79 -7.37 -47.88 -11.80
N ARG A 80 -7.07 -46.64 -11.42
CA ARG A 80 -7.73 -45.45 -12.00
C ARG A 80 -7.16 -45.05 -13.36
N LEU A 81 -5.90 -45.37 -13.64
CA LEU A 81 -5.25 -45.03 -14.90
C LEU A 81 -5.67 -45.97 -16.05
N THR A 82 -5.98 -47.23 -15.75
CA THR A 82 -6.54 -48.18 -16.73
C THR A 82 -8.00 -47.84 -17.08
N SER A 83 -8.87 -47.69 -16.07
CA SER A 83 -10.31 -47.39 -16.26
C SER A 83 -10.59 -46.13 -17.09
N THR A 84 -9.67 -45.17 -17.09
CA THR A 84 -9.77 -43.92 -17.87
C THR A 84 -9.41 -44.12 -19.36
N ARG A 85 -8.62 -45.14 -19.71
CA ARG A 85 -8.14 -45.39 -21.09
C ARG A 85 -9.20 -46.06 -21.97
N ASP A 86 -9.91 -47.05 -21.44
CA ASP A 86 -10.86 -47.84 -22.24
C ASP A 86 -12.14 -47.06 -22.61
N LYS A 87 -12.52 -46.07 -21.79
CA LYS A 87 -13.66 -45.18 -22.05
C LYS A 87 -13.47 -44.20 -23.22
N LEU A 88 -12.25 -44.11 -23.78
CA LEU A 88 -11.94 -43.22 -24.90
C LEU A 88 -11.96 -43.91 -26.27
N ILE A 89 -12.22 -45.22 -26.34
CA ILE A 89 -12.12 -46.01 -27.59
C ILE A 89 -13.49 -46.38 -28.17
N ASN A 90 -14.51 -46.60 -27.33
CA ASN A 90 -15.84 -47.07 -27.77
C ASN A 90 -16.93 -45.99 -27.62
N GLY A 91 -17.27 -45.31 -28.73
CA GLY A 91 -18.42 -44.40 -28.80
C GLY A 91 -18.49 -43.59 -30.10
N SER A 92 -19.25 -44.07 -31.08
CA SER A 92 -19.52 -43.38 -32.35
C SER A 92 -21.00 -43.46 -32.74
N SER A 93 -21.57 -42.31 -33.15
CA SER A 93 -23.00 -42.11 -33.49
C SER A 93 -23.97 -42.33 -32.30
N GLU A 94 -25.04 -41.57 -32.12
CA GLU A 94 -25.80 -40.69 -33.01
C GLU A 94 -26.20 -39.36 -32.30
N GLY A 95 -26.79 -38.42 -33.06
CA GLY A 95 -27.80 -37.50 -32.50
C GLY A 95 -27.42 -36.03 -32.30
N VAL A 96 -28.17 -35.14 -32.99
CA VAL A 96 -28.45 -33.73 -32.68
C VAL A 96 -27.25 -32.76 -32.56
N VAL A 97 -27.19 -31.81 -33.51
CA VAL A 97 -26.34 -30.62 -33.41
C VAL A 97 -26.95 -29.61 -32.41
N ALA A 98 -26.21 -29.32 -31.33
CA ALA A 98 -26.51 -28.21 -30.41
C ALA A 98 -25.22 -27.40 -30.17
N LEU A 99 -25.28 -26.07 -30.24
CA LEU A 99 -24.09 -25.22 -30.12
C LEU A 99 -23.60 -25.13 -28.66
N PRO A 100 -22.33 -25.48 -28.36
CA PRO A 100 -21.75 -25.34 -27.02
C PRO A 100 -21.31 -23.88 -26.75
N GLY A 101 -22.28 -22.97 -26.64
CA GLY A 101 -22.02 -21.52 -26.49
C GLY A 101 -22.06 -20.96 -25.06
N ALA A 102 -22.53 -21.74 -24.06
CA ALA A 102 -22.93 -21.18 -22.76
C ALA A 102 -22.24 -21.79 -21.51
N SER A 103 -21.71 -23.01 -21.58
CA SER A 103 -21.25 -23.75 -20.40
C SER A 103 -19.84 -23.38 -19.92
N SER A 104 -18.93 -23.00 -20.84
CA SER A 104 -17.56 -22.59 -20.52
C SER A 104 -17.52 -21.34 -19.63
N ASN A 105 -18.25 -20.29 -20.02
CA ASN A 105 -18.25 -19.01 -19.31
C ASN A 105 -18.85 -19.12 -17.90
N GLN A 106 -19.82 -20.02 -17.67
CA GLN A 106 -20.37 -20.21 -16.32
C GLN A 106 -19.35 -20.84 -15.36
N SER A 107 -18.63 -21.87 -15.82
CA SER A 107 -17.54 -22.49 -15.04
C SER A 107 -16.40 -21.50 -14.76
N HIS A 108 -16.00 -20.74 -15.79
CA HIS A 108 -14.93 -19.74 -15.67
C HIS A 108 -15.32 -18.56 -14.75
N ALA A 109 -16.55 -18.06 -14.85
CA ALA A 109 -17.03 -17.00 -13.97
C ALA A 109 -17.14 -17.49 -12.51
N GLN A 110 -17.50 -18.76 -12.26
CA GLN A 110 -17.56 -19.31 -10.90
C GLN A 110 -16.18 -19.50 -10.26
N SER A 111 -15.15 -19.91 -11.03
CA SER A 111 -13.80 -20.03 -10.50
C SER A 111 -13.22 -18.67 -10.10
N VAL A 112 -13.34 -17.64 -10.96
CA VAL A 112 -12.88 -16.27 -10.69
C VAL A 112 -13.55 -15.67 -9.44
N GLN A 113 -14.85 -15.90 -9.24
CA GLN A 113 -15.58 -15.43 -8.06
C GLN A 113 -15.10 -16.12 -6.77
N THR A 114 -14.89 -17.44 -6.84
CA THR A 114 -14.39 -18.24 -5.71
C THR A 114 -12.97 -17.84 -5.33
N GLU A 115 -12.09 -17.61 -6.32
CA GLU A 115 -10.71 -17.17 -6.11
C GLU A 115 -10.65 -15.79 -5.45
N LEU A 116 -11.44 -14.81 -5.92
CA LEU A 116 -11.49 -13.48 -5.29
C LEU A 116 -11.94 -13.56 -3.82
N ILE A 117 -12.93 -14.38 -3.51
CA ILE A 117 -13.43 -14.57 -2.13
C ILE A 117 -12.35 -15.24 -1.24
N MET A 118 -11.72 -16.31 -1.72
CA MET A 118 -10.65 -17.01 -1.01
C MET A 118 -9.40 -16.15 -0.77
N LEU A 119 -9.10 -15.21 -1.67
CA LEU A 119 -8.02 -14.22 -1.49
C LEU A 119 -8.43 -13.05 -0.58
N SER A 120 -9.69 -12.62 -0.63
CA SER A 120 -10.17 -11.46 0.15
C SER A 120 -10.32 -11.78 1.63
N LEU A 121 -10.85 -12.95 2.00
CA LEU A 121 -11.15 -13.26 3.41
C LEU A 121 -9.91 -13.28 4.33
N PRO A 122 -8.75 -13.89 3.96
CA PRO A 122 -7.53 -13.81 4.76
C PRO A 122 -6.90 -12.41 4.74
N ALA A 123 -7.02 -11.67 3.64
CA ALA A 123 -6.54 -10.29 3.54
C ALA A 123 -7.31 -9.36 4.49
N ILE A 124 -8.64 -9.47 4.51
CA ILE A 124 -9.53 -8.78 5.45
C ILE A 124 -9.14 -9.12 6.90
N ALA A 125 -9.02 -10.42 7.23
CA ALA A 125 -8.68 -10.84 8.59
C ALA A 125 -7.31 -10.32 9.05
N GLY A 126 -6.29 -10.32 8.18
CA GLY A 126 -4.97 -9.79 8.50
C GLY A 126 -4.95 -8.26 8.63
N GLN A 127 -5.69 -7.53 7.79
CA GLN A 127 -5.76 -6.07 7.83
C GLN A 127 -6.63 -5.53 8.97
N ALA A 128 -7.62 -6.28 9.45
CA ALA A 128 -8.53 -5.83 10.50
C ALA A 128 -7.89 -5.69 11.90
N ILE A 129 -6.75 -6.33 12.17
CA ILE A 129 -6.15 -6.37 13.52
C ILE A 129 -5.67 -4.99 14.00
N GLU A 130 -4.99 -4.23 13.13
CA GLU A 130 -4.47 -2.90 13.49
C GLU A 130 -5.60 -1.85 13.70
N PRO A 131 -6.62 -1.74 12.83
CA PRO A 131 -7.75 -0.84 13.04
C PRO A 131 -8.62 -1.23 14.24
N LEU A 132 -8.71 -2.52 14.60
CA LEU A 132 -9.37 -2.95 15.84
C LEU A 132 -8.59 -2.48 17.10
N ALA A 133 -7.26 -2.55 17.08
CA ALA A 133 -6.45 -2.01 18.17
C ALA A 133 -6.57 -0.48 18.30
N GLN A 134 -6.64 0.25 17.18
CA GLN A 134 -6.87 1.70 17.17
C GLN A 134 -8.30 2.08 17.65
N LEU A 135 -9.31 1.26 17.32
CA LEU A 135 -10.66 1.43 17.89
C LEU A 135 -10.66 1.20 19.41
N MET A 136 -9.91 0.21 19.91
CA MET A 136 -9.74 -0.01 21.35
C MET A 136 -9.00 1.14 22.03
N GLU A 137 -7.90 1.65 21.45
CA GLU A 137 -7.19 2.84 21.96
C GLU A 137 -8.14 4.05 22.05
N THR A 138 -8.89 4.31 20.98
CA THR A 138 -9.92 5.37 20.90
C THR A 138 -11.00 5.20 21.97
N ALA A 139 -11.47 3.96 22.21
CA ALA A 139 -12.51 3.69 23.20
C ALA A 139 -12.01 3.80 24.65
N PHE A 140 -10.83 3.28 24.95
CA PHE A 140 -10.24 3.41 26.29
C PHE A 140 -9.94 4.88 26.63
N ILE A 141 -9.47 5.70 25.68
CA ILE A 141 -9.22 7.12 25.91
C ILE A 141 -10.54 7.91 26.03
N GLY A 142 -11.52 7.65 25.16
CA GLY A 142 -12.83 8.33 25.19
C GLY A 142 -13.69 8.03 26.42
N ARG A 143 -13.36 6.96 27.16
CA ARG A 143 -13.93 6.63 28.47
C ARG A 143 -13.25 7.35 29.65
N ILE A 144 -12.11 8.01 29.44
CA ILE A 144 -11.53 8.92 30.44
C ILE A 144 -12.21 10.29 30.33
N GLY A 145 -12.33 10.83 29.10
CA GLY A 145 -13.01 12.10 28.87
C GLY A 145 -12.89 12.62 27.42
N PRO A 146 -13.64 13.68 27.09
CA PRO A 146 -13.65 14.26 25.75
C PRO A 146 -12.37 15.07 25.45
N LEU A 147 -11.81 15.75 26.44
CA LEU A 147 -10.61 16.56 26.30
C LEU A 147 -9.40 15.68 25.97
N GLU A 148 -9.33 14.55 26.66
CA GLU A 148 -8.37 13.47 26.56
C GLU A 148 -8.38 12.87 25.15
N LEU A 149 -9.56 12.51 24.66
CA LEU A 149 -9.73 11.91 23.33
C LEU A 149 -9.40 12.88 22.20
N ALA A 150 -9.85 14.14 22.31
CA ALA A 150 -9.52 15.18 21.35
C ALA A 150 -8.00 15.42 21.27
N SER A 151 -7.36 15.49 22.44
CA SER A 151 -5.91 15.71 22.56
C SER A 151 -5.10 14.55 21.99
N ALA A 152 -5.49 13.31 22.28
CA ALA A 152 -4.87 12.12 21.71
C ALA A 152 -5.06 12.06 20.18
N GLY A 153 -6.28 12.29 19.68
CA GLY A 153 -6.61 12.23 18.25
C GLY A 153 -5.79 13.20 17.39
N VAL A 154 -5.64 14.45 17.83
CA VAL A 154 -4.80 15.43 17.11
C VAL A 154 -3.32 15.03 17.16
N SER A 155 -2.82 14.55 18.30
CA SER A 155 -1.45 14.08 18.44
C SER A 155 -1.15 12.83 17.59
N VAL A 156 -2.08 11.89 17.47
CA VAL A 156 -2.00 10.75 16.55
C VAL A 156 -2.02 11.22 15.10
N SER A 157 -2.82 12.23 14.75
CA SER A 157 -2.84 12.81 13.39
C SER A 157 -1.52 13.50 13.04
N ILE A 158 -0.91 14.26 13.96
CA ILE A 158 0.43 14.86 13.81
C ILE A 158 1.51 13.78 13.63
N PHE A 159 1.51 12.75 14.48
CA PHE A 159 2.42 11.61 14.36
C PHE A 159 2.27 10.96 12.98
N ASN A 160 1.04 10.62 12.59
CA ASN A 160 0.75 9.92 11.34
C ASN A 160 1.16 10.69 10.08
N ILE A 161 1.01 12.02 10.01
CA ILE A 161 1.49 12.79 8.85
C ILE A 161 3.03 12.81 8.79
N ILE A 162 3.70 13.08 9.91
CA ILE A 162 5.17 13.17 9.96
C ILE A 162 5.81 11.80 9.67
N SER A 163 5.33 10.74 10.32
CA SER A 163 5.79 9.37 10.06
C SER A 163 5.54 8.94 8.61
N LYS A 164 4.41 9.31 7.98
CA LYS A 164 4.17 8.93 6.57
C LYS A 164 5.02 9.76 5.61
N VAL A 165 5.27 11.04 5.89
CA VAL A 165 6.20 11.88 5.10
C VAL A 165 7.62 11.31 5.11
N LEU A 166 8.14 10.93 6.28
CA LEU A 166 9.54 10.48 6.43
C LEU A 166 9.75 9.02 6.01
N ASN A 167 8.79 8.12 6.27
CA ASN A 167 9.04 6.68 6.19
C ASN A 167 8.56 6.00 4.91
N ILE A 168 7.68 6.60 4.11
CA ILE A 168 7.31 6.04 2.79
C ILE A 168 8.51 6.04 1.82
N PRO A 169 9.36 7.10 1.73
CA PRO A 169 10.57 7.04 0.90
C PRO A 169 11.52 5.92 1.37
N LEU A 170 11.77 5.84 2.68
CA LEU A 170 12.62 4.83 3.30
C LEU A 170 12.12 3.40 3.01
N LEU A 171 10.81 3.15 3.16
CA LEU A 171 10.20 1.84 2.88
C LEU A 171 10.41 1.41 1.42
N SER A 172 10.23 2.34 0.47
CA SER A 172 10.50 2.07 -0.95
C SER A 172 11.97 1.75 -1.18
N ILE A 173 12.87 2.55 -0.62
CA ILE A 173 14.33 2.41 -0.75
C ILE A 173 14.81 1.07 -0.16
N ALA A 174 14.40 0.73 1.06
CA ALA A 174 14.77 -0.52 1.73
C ALA A 174 14.27 -1.76 0.97
N THR A 175 13.04 -1.71 0.43
CA THR A 175 12.49 -2.82 -0.37
C THR A 175 13.27 -3.01 -1.67
N SER A 176 13.60 -1.91 -2.37
CA SER A 176 14.40 -1.97 -3.61
C SER A 176 15.82 -2.47 -3.39
N PHE A 177 16.55 -1.94 -2.39
CA PHE A 177 17.94 -2.34 -2.14
C PHE A 177 18.05 -3.83 -1.78
N VAL A 178 17.15 -4.36 -0.94
CA VAL A 178 17.17 -5.79 -0.56
C VAL A 178 16.83 -6.69 -1.75
N ALA A 179 15.83 -6.33 -2.56
CA ALA A 179 15.51 -7.07 -3.78
C ALA A 179 16.70 -7.07 -4.78
N GLU A 180 17.43 -5.95 -4.88
CA GLU A 180 18.61 -5.85 -5.73
C GLU A 180 19.78 -6.69 -5.20
N ASP A 181 20.08 -6.65 -3.90
CA ASP A 181 21.16 -7.43 -3.25
C ASP A 181 20.89 -8.95 -3.38
N ILE A 182 19.64 -9.39 -3.15
CA ILE A 182 19.21 -10.78 -3.43
C ILE A 182 19.46 -11.14 -4.91
N SER A 183 19.08 -10.28 -5.86
CA SER A 183 19.23 -10.53 -7.31
C SER A 183 20.69 -10.54 -7.81
N LYS A 184 21.61 -9.99 -7.01
CA LYS A 184 23.06 -10.01 -7.24
C LYS A 184 23.69 -11.28 -6.67
N ASN A 185 23.30 -11.69 -5.47
CA ASN A 185 23.88 -12.86 -4.79
C ASN A 185 23.31 -14.19 -5.33
N ALA A 186 22.02 -14.24 -5.70
CA ALA A 186 21.42 -15.35 -6.47
C ALA A 186 22.01 -15.55 -7.88
N ARG A 187 22.95 -14.68 -8.30
CA ARG A 187 23.72 -14.77 -9.55
C ARG A 187 25.19 -15.15 -9.31
N LYS A 188 25.56 -15.44 -8.07
CA LYS A 188 26.92 -15.80 -7.64
C LYS A 188 27.00 -17.17 -7.00
N GLU A 189 26.00 -17.56 -6.20
CA GLU A 189 26.02 -18.82 -5.46
C GLU A 189 24.83 -19.72 -5.79
N SER A 190 25.17 -20.87 -6.38
CA SER A 190 24.46 -22.12 -6.13
C SER A 190 25.26 -22.90 -5.08
N ILE A 191 24.73 -23.04 -3.84
CA ILE A 191 24.99 -24.12 -2.84
C ILE A 191 24.45 -23.69 -1.45
N SER A 192 23.74 -24.62 -0.78
CA SER A 192 23.35 -24.68 0.66
C SER A 192 22.49 -23.58 1.34
N ASP A 193 21.81 -24.01 2.40
CA ASP A 193 20.89 -23.25 3.29
C ASP A 193 21.60 -22.30 4.30
N GLU A 194 22.70 -21.65 3.90
CA GLU A 194 23.40 -20.71 4.80
C GLU A 194 22.70 -19.34 4.89
N ARG A 195 22.84 -18.68 6.04
CA ARG A 195 22.19 -17.38 6.31
C ARG A 195 22.73 -16.30 5.39
N MET A 196 21.88 -15.74 4.52
CA MET A 196 22.30 -14.78 3.51
C MET A 196 23.04 -13.57 4.11
N LEU A 197 24.26 -13.32 3.63
CA LEU A 197 25.17 -12.26 4.10
C LEU A 197 24.82 -10.89 3.49
N LEU A 198 23.60 -10.43 3.74
CA LEU A 198 23.02 -9.25 3.07
C LEU A 198 23.44 -7.94 3.75
N HIS A 199 24.56 -7.42 3.29
CA HIS A 199 25.11 -6.13 3.66
C HIS A 199 24.12 -4.95 3.46
N SER A 200 23.22 -5.06 2.47
CA SER A 200 22.13 -4.09 2.29
C SER A 200 21.18 -4.01 3.49
N VAL A 201 20.94 -5.12 4.21
CA VAL A 201 20.00 -5.17 5.34
C VAL A 201 20.53 -4.31 6.50
N SER A 202 21.79 -4.52 6.90
CA SER A 202 22.43 -3.74 7.96
C SER A 202 22.42 -2.24 7.67
N THR A 203 22.76 -1.86 6.43
CA THR A 203 22.75 -0.46 5.98
C THR A 203 21.35 0.16 6.04
N ALA A 204 20.31 -0.59 5.64
CA ALA A 204 18.93 -0.13 5.71
C ALA A 204 18.42 0.01 7.16
N LEU A 205 18.79 -0.91 8.07
CA LEU A 205 18.42 -0.84 9.49
C LEU A 205 19.09 0.34 10.20
N ILE A 206 20.36 0.64 9.90
CA ILE A 206 21.07 1.79 10.48
C ILE A 206 20.48 3.11 9.96
N LEU A 207 20.16 3.20 8.66
CA LEU A 207 19.46 4.35 8.09
C LEU A 207 18.08 4.55 8.74
N ALA A 208 17.33 3.46 8.95
CA ALA A 208 16.03 3.49 9.61
C ALA A 208 16.12 3.92 11.07
N ALA A 209 17.10 3.42 11.83
CA ALA A 209 17.35 3.86 13.20
C ALA A 209 17.71 5.36 13.26
N GLY A 210 18.56 5.84 12.35
CA GLY A 210 18.94 7.26 12.26
C GLY A 210 17.75 8.17 11.93
N ILE A 211 16.96 7.81 10.92
CA ILE A 211 15.73 8.55 10.55
C ILE A 211 14.72 8.52 11.70
N GLY A 212 14.52 7.37 12.35
CA GLY A 212 13.58 7.23 13.44
C GLY A 212 13.97 7.99 14.71
N ILE A 213 15.26 8.08 15.03
CA ILE A 213 15.79 8.93 16.12
C ILE A 213 15.62 10.42 15.78
N PHE A 214 15.88 10.81 14.52
CA PHE A 214 15.64 12.18 14.06
C PHE A 214 14.14 12.54 14.11
N GLU A 215 13.26 11.64 13.67
CA GLU A 215 11.80 11.79 13.76
C GLU A 215 11.34 11.92 15.22
N ALA A 216 11.84 11.07 16.12
CA ALA A 216 11.54 11.14 17.55
C ALA A 216 11.95 12.50 18.15
N ALA A 217 13.16 12.98 17.85
CA ALA A 217 13.63 14.28 18.32
C ALA A 217 12.80 15.43 17.74
N ALA A 218 12.52 15.41 16.43
CA ALA A 218 11.71 16.41 15.75
C ALA A 218 10.29 16.48 16.34
N LEU A 219 9.63 15.34 16.54
CA LEU A 219 8.30 15.26 17.18
C LEU A 219 8.33 15.72 18.64
N TYR A 220 9.34 15.32 19.42
CA TYR A 220 9.43 15.63 20.85
C TYR A 220 9.65 17.14 21.08
N PHE A 221 10.68 17.72 20.46
CA PHE A 221 11.01 19.15 20.61
C PHE A 221 10.07 20.05 19.80
N GLY A 222 9.71 19.64 18.58
CA GLY A 222 8.78 20.36 17.70
C GLY A 222 7.30 20.22 18.08
N SER A 223 6.95 19.40 19.08
CA SER A 223 5.57 19.12 19.52
C SER A 223 4.67 20.37 19.61
N GLY A 224 5.16 21.45 20.21
CA GLY A 224 4.41 22.71 20.32
C GLY A 224 4.22 23.43 18.97
N LEU A 225 5.21 23.39 18.08
CA LEU A 225 5.11 23.97 16.73
C LEU A 225 4.05 23.23 15.91
N PHE A 226 4.03 21.89 15.96
CA PHE A 226 3.05 21.09 15.22
C PHE A 226 1.62 21.24 15.75
N LEU A 227 1.43 21.39 17.06
CA LEU A 227 0.11 21.68 17.64
C LEU A 227 -0.42 23.05 17.23
N ASN A 228 0.43 24.08 17.25
CA ASN A 228 0.08 25.41 16.73
C ASN A 228 -0.22 25.37 15.21
N ALA A 229 0.49 24.56 14.42
CA ALA A 229 0.19 24.36 12.99
C ALA A 229 -1.17 23.66 12.74
N MET A 230 -1.58 22.73 13.62
CA MET A 230 -2.95 22.19 13.63
C MET A 230 -3.99 23.22 14.09
N GLY A 231 -3.58 24.40 14.57
CA GLY A 231 -4.46 25.47 15.06
C GLY A 231 -4.90 25.30 16.51
N ILE A 232 -4.23 24.43 17.28
CA ILE A 232 -4.38 24.41 18.74
C ILE A 232 -3.47 25.50 19.31
N SER A 233 -4.07 26.61 19.74
CA SER A 233 -3.36 27.68 20.44
C SER A 233 -2.93 27.25 21.84
N ILE A 234 -1.91 27.90 22.40
CA ILE A 234 -1.40 27.65 23.77
C ILE A 234 -2.50 27.83 24.84
N ALA A 235 -3.48 28.70 24.59
CA ALA A 235 -4.63 28.93 25.48
C ALA A 235 -5.73 27.87 25.37
N SER A 236 -5.64 26.92 24.44
CA SER A 236 -6.59 25.81 24.33
C SER A 236 -6.36 24.78 25.44
N PRO A 237 -7.41 24.28 26.12
CA PRO A 237 -7.25 23.24 27.13
C PRO A 237 -6.65 21.95 26.56
N MET A 238 -6.73 21.72 25.24
CA MET A 238 -6.10 20.58 24.57
C MET A 238 -4.57 20.68 24.50
N HIS A 239 -3.99 21.88 24.54
CA HIS A 239 -2.58 22.07 24.16
C HIS A 239 -1.62 21.29 25.07
N ILE A 240 -1.82 21.34 26.39
CA ILE A 240 -0.96 20.65 27.37
C ILE A 240 -1.08 19.11 27.26
N PRO A 241 -2.28 18.49 27.38
CA PRO A 241 -2.42 17.03 27.25
C PRO A 241 -2.01 16.52 25.86
N ALA A 242 -2.31 17.26 24.78
CA ALA A 242 -1.87 16.88 23.43
C ALA A 242 -0.34 16.91 23.32
N GLN A 243 0.33 17.94 23.86
CA GLN A 243 1.79 18.03 23.83
C GLN A 243 2.45 16.92 24.66
N GLN A 244 1.88 16.54 25.80
CA GLN A 244 2.36 15.42 26.61
C GLN A 244 2.20 14.09 25.88
N PHE A 245 1.00 13.80 25.33
CA PHE A 245 0.76 12.58 24.55
C PHE A 245 1.67 12.51 23.32
N LEU A 246 1.83 13.60 22.56
CA LEU A 246 2.69 13.66 21.38
C LEU A 246 4.16 13.42 21.73
N LYS A 247 4.67 14.01 22.83
CA LYS A 247 6.04 13.77 23.31
C LYS A 247 6.28 12.32 23.72
N LEU A 248 5.33 11.69 24.40
CA LEU A 248 5.42 10.26 24.74
C LEU A 248 5.36 9.40 23.47
N ARG A 249 4.41 9.68 22.59
CA ARG A 249 4.18 8.97 21.32
C ARG A 249 5.40 9.04 20.38
N ALA A 250 6.11 10.16 20.39
CA ALA A 250 7.37 10.37 19.66
C ALA A 250 8.47 9.36 20.03
N LEU A 251 8.50 8.89 21.28
CA LEU A 251 9.46 7.85 21.72
C LEU A 251 9.23 6.51 21.00
N GLY A 252 8.04 6.27 20.44
CA GLY A 252 7.75 5.10 19.60
C GLY A 252 8.18 5.25 18.14
N ALA A 253 8.52 6.46 17.67
CA ALA A 253 8.93 6.68 16.28
C ALA A 253 10.11 5.78 15.85
N PRO A 254 11.21 5.61 16.61
CA PRO A 254 12.33 4.76 16.19
C PRO A 254 11.92 3.30 15.97
N ALA A 255 11.02 2.79 16.81
CA ALA A 255 10.46 1.45 16.70
C ALA A 255 9.56 1.31 15.46
N VAL A 256 8.70 2.30 15.18
CA VAL A 256 7.86 2.35 13.97
C VAL A 256 8.71 2.40 12.70
N VAL A 257 9.70 3.28 12.63
CA VAL A 257 10.59 3.43 11.46
C VAL A 257 11.37 2.14 11.20
N LEU A 258 11.95 1.54 12.25
CA LEU A 258 12.72 0.31 12.14
C LEU A 258 11.83 -0.89 11.76
N SER A 259 10.62 -0.98 12.32
CA SER A 259 9.61 -1.99 11.92
C SER A 259 9.13 -1.82 10.47
N LEU A 260 9.05 -0.59 9.95
CA LEU A 260 8.71 -0.33 8.54
C LEU A 260 9.86 -0.74 7.62
N ALA A 261 11.12 -0.46 7.98
CA ALA A 261 12.28 -0.93 7.23
C ALA A 261 12.34 -2.47 7.19
N ILE A 262 12.12 -3.15 8.32
CA ILE A 262 12.08 -4.61 8.41
C ILE A 262 10.92 -5.21 7.60
N GLN A 263 9.76 -4.54 7.56
CA GLN A 263 8.68 -4.92 6.62
C GLN A 263 9.11 -4.84 5.15
N GLY A 264 9.86 -3.80 4.75
CA GLY A 264 10.43 -3.70 3.41
C GLY A 264 11.43 -4.82 3.10
N ILE A 265 12.31 -5.12 4.05
CA ILE A 265 13.27 -6.23 3.98
C ILE A 265 12.56 -7.59 3.80
N PHE A 266 11.56 -7.91 4.63
CA PHE A 266 10.78 -9.15 4.52
C PHE A 266 9.96 -9.24 3.22
N ARG A 267 9.40 -8.13 2.73
CA ARG A 267 8.77 -8.08 1.39
C ARG A 267 9.78 -8.35 0.27
N GLY A 268 11.03 -7.90 0.41
CA GLY A 268 12.14 -8.27 -0.46
C GLY A 268 12.42 -9.78 -0.48
N PHE A 269 12.34 -10.43 0.69
CA PHE A 269 12.38 -11.90 0.83
C PHE A 269 11.10 -12.62 0.35
N LYS A 270 10.07 -11.89 -0.08
CA LYS A 270 8.72 -12.39 -0.39
C LYS A 270 7.98 -13.02 0.82
N ASP A 271 8.48 -12.81 2.04
CA ASP A 271 7.85 -13.28 3.27
C ASP A 271 6.87 -12.23 3.81
N THR A 272 5.60 -12.34 3.40
CA THR A 272 4.54 -11.44 3.86
C THR A 272 3.87 -11.93 5.15
N ARG A 273 4.16 -13.16 5.61
CA ARG A 273 3.48 -13.78 6.76
C ARG A 273 4.12 -13.36 8.09
N THR A 274 5.44 -13.42 8.21
CA THR A 274 6.14 -13.02 9.44
C THR A 274 5.83 -11.58 9.87
N PRO A 275 5.81 -10.57 8.98
CA PRO A 275 5.49 -9.20 9.40
C PRO A 275 4.06 -9.03 9.92
N VAL A 276 3.07 -9.66 9.28
CA VAL A 276 1.66 -9.61 9.72
C VAL A 276 1.49 -10.29 11.08
N PHE A 277 2.15 -11.42 11.30
CA PHE A 277 2.15 -12.10 12.60
C PHE A 277 2.76 -11.23 13.72
N CYS A 278 3.90 -10.56 13.46
CA CYS A 278 4.53 -9.66 14.43
C CYS A 278 3.65 -8.44 14.74
N LEU A 279 3.04 -7.81 13.71
CA LEU A 279 2.06 -6.72 13.90
C LEU A 279 0.85 -7.19 14.71
N GLY A 280 0.32 -8.38 14.41
CA GLY A 280 -0.84 -8.94 15.12
C GLY A 280 -0.58 -9.11 16.61
N LEU A 281 0.54 -9.76 16.98
CA LEU A 281 0.92 -9.92 18.39
C LEU A 281 1.18 -8.59 19.10
N GLY A 282 1.77 -7.60 18.42
CA GLY A 282 2.01 -6.28 19.00
C GLY A 282 0.76 -5.44 19.20
N ASN A 283 -0.16 -5.45 18.24
CA ASN A 283 -1.44 -4.78 18.36
C ASN A 283 -2.30 -5.43 19.46
N LEU A 284 -2.28 -6.76 19.58
CA LEU A 284 -2.93 -7.47 20.70
C LEU A 284 -2.28 -7.13 22.06
N SER A 285 -0.94 -7.01 22.15
CA SER A 285 -0.31 -6.58 23.40
C SER A 285 -0.64 -5.13 23.75
N ALA A 286 -0.86 -4.26 22.76
CA ALA A 286 -1.29 -2.88 23.00
C ALA A 286 -2.67 -2.84 23.68
N VAL A 287 -3.66 -3.58 23.17
CA VAL A 287 -5.00 -3.61 23.80
C VAL A 287 -5.00 -4.29 25.17
N PHE A 288 -4.09 -5.24 25.40
CA PHE A 288 -3.87 -5.81 26.73
C PHE A 288 -3.25 -4.80 27.70
N PHE A 289 -2.30 -3.98 27.26
CA PHE A 289 -1.64 -2.98 28.09
C PHE A 289 -2.51 -1.75 28.39
N PHE A 290 -3.48 -1.38 27.54
CA PHE A 290 -4.35 -0.21 27.79
C PHE A 290 -5.02 -0.22 29.18
N PRO A 291 -5.86 -1.20 29.57
CA PRO A 291 -6.51 -1.17 30.88
C PRO A 291 -5.53 -1.20 32.06
N ILE A 292 -4.37 -1.85 31.89
CA ILE A 292 -3.33 -1.97 32.93
C ILE A 292 -2.67 -0.60 33.18
N LEU A 293 -2.17 0.06 32.14
CA LEU A 293 -1.47 1.34 32.31
C LEU A 293 -2.43 2.50 32.57
N MET A 294 -3.60 2.51 31.92
CA MET A 294 -4.55 3.61 32.03
C MET A 294 -5.30 3.60 33.37
N TYR A 295 -5.80 2.44 33.82
CA TYR A 295 -6.62 2.32 35.02
C TYR A 295 -5.88 1.78 36.25
N TYR A 296 -5.16 0.66 36.13
CA TYR A 296 -4.49 0.05 37.30
C TYR A 296 -3.33 0.91 37.80
N PHE A 297 -2.44 1.34 36.90
CA PHE A 297 -1.37 2.32 37.22
C PHE A 297 -1.85 3.78 37.24
N ARG A 298 -3.14 4.04 36.94
CA ARG A 298 -3.78 5.37 36.91
C ARG A 298 -3.07 6.42 36.05
N LEU A 299 -2.33 6.00 35.02
CA LEU A 299 -1.60 6.92 34.13
C LEU A 299 -2.53 7.60 33.10
N GLY A 300 -3.81 7.19 33.00
CA GLY A 300 -4.79 7.78 32.09
C GLY A 300 -4.28 7.83 30.64
N VAL A 301 -4.39 8.99 30.00
CA VAL A 301 -3.96 9.24 28.61
C VAL A 301 -2.46 8.99 28.38
N THR A 302 -1.62 9.30 29.37
CA THR A 302 -0.19 8.96 29.37
C THR A 302 0.02 7.45 29.34
N GLY A 303 -0.85 6.69 30.03
CA GLY A 303 -0.87 5.23 29.98
C GLY A 303 -1.07 4.69 28.57
N ALA A 304 -2.04 5.22 27.83
CA ALA A 304 -2.31 4.80 26.44
C ALA A 304 -1.10 5.02 25.52
N ALA A 305 -0.47 6.20 25.59
CA ALA A 305 0.73 6.49 24.82
C ALA A 305 1.87 5.50 25.13
N ILE A 306 2.09 5.18 26.42
CA ILE A 306 3.13 4.24 26.84
C ILE A 306 2.81 2.81 26.38
N SER A 307 1.55 2.35 26.48
CA SER A 307 1.12 1.05 25.94
C SER A 307 1.44 0.91 24.45
N THR A 308 1.03 1.90 23.65
CA THR A 308 1.25 1.92 22.19
C THR A 308 2.74 1.98 21.82
N VAL A 309 3.56 2.71 22.58
CA VAL A 309 5.03 2.74 22.41
C VAL A 309 5.69 1.43 22.81
N ALA A 310 5.34 0.85 23.96
CA ALA A 310 5.89 -0.41 24.43
C ALA A 310 5.60 -1.56 23.45
N SER A 311 4.38 -1.62 22.92
CA SER A 311 4.00 -2.58 21.88
C SER A 311 4.74 -2.37 20.56
N GLN A 312 5.07 -1.14 20.17
CA GLN A 312 5.90 -0.90 18.98
C GLN A 312 7.34 -1.39 19.16
N TYR A 313 7.93 -1.22 20.34
CA TYR A 313 9.22 -1.84 20.66
C TYR A 313 9.13 -3.37 20.69
N PHE A 314 8.02 -3.95 21.17
CA PHE A 314 7.77 -5.39 21.12
C PHE A 314 7.65 -5.94 19.68
N VAL A 315 6.91 -5.27 18.78
CA VAL A 315 6.88 -5.58 17.34
C VAL A 315 8.29 -5.55 16.76
N THR A 316 9.03 -4.48 17.04
CA THR A 316 10.38 -4.27 16.50
C THR A 316 11.33 -5.38 16.96
N PHE A 317 11.28 -5.75 18.24
CA PHE A 317 12.06 -6.86 18.80
C PHE A 317 11.70 -8.21 18.16
N LEU A 318 10.41 -8.54 18.02
CA LEU A 318 9.96 -9.75 17.33
C LEU A 318 10.42 -9.79 15.87
N MET A 319 10.34 -8.65 15.16
CA MET A 319 10.81 -8.52 13.79
C MET A 319 12.33 -8.72 13.65
N ILE A 320 13.13 -8.11 14.54
CA ILE A 320 14.59 -8.29 14.56
C ILE A 320 14.96 -9.74 14.90
N TRP A 321 14.25 -10.40 15.81
CA TRP A 321 14.47 -11.82 16.12
C TRP A 321 14.25 -12.70 14.88
N HIS A 322 13.11 -12.54 14.19
CA HIS A 322 12.86 -13.31 12.97
C HIS A 322 13.85 -12.99 11.83
N LEU A 323 14.33 -11.74 11.74
CA LEU A 323 15.34 -11.34 10.76
C LEU A 323 16.71 -11.97 11.07
N ASN A 324 17.16 -11.99 12.33
CA ASN A 324 18.41 -12.62 12.78
C ASN A 324 18.42 -14.15 12.59
N LYS A 325 17.24 -14.79 12.57
CA LYS A 325 17.10 -16.21 12.14
C LYS A 325 17.34 -16.42 10.65
N ARG A 326 17.12 -15.41 9.79
CA ARG A 326 17.27 -15.50 8.31
C ARG A 326 18.62 -14.99 7.81
N THR A 327 19.19 -13.96 8.43
CA THR A 327 20.40 -13.24 7.96
C THR A 327 21.40 -12.97 9.08
N VAL A 328 22.70 -13.01 8.79
CA VAL A 328 23.73 -12.49 9.70
C VAL A 328 23.83 -10.96 9.55
N LEU A 329 23.73 -10.24 10.66
CA LEU A 329 23.93 -8.79 10.69
C LEU A 329 25.43 -8.47 10.74
N LEU A 330 25.97 -7.89 9.67
CA LEU A 330 27.37 -7.46 9.54
C LEU A 330 27.51 -5.93 9.53
N LEU A 331 28.72 -5.41 9.79
CA LEU A 331 29.01 -3.97 9.76
C LEU A 331 28.92 -3.38 8.33
N PRO A 332 28.47 -2.12 8.18
CA PRO A 332 28.24 -1.50 6.88
C PRO A 332 29.50 -0.88 6.24
N LYS A 333 29.46 -0.77 4.91
CA LYS A 333 30.31 0.03 4.01
C LYS A 333 29.41 1.03 3.28
N ILE A 334 29.59 2.32 3.54
CA ILE A 334 28.70 3.39 3.07
C ILE A 334 29.18 3.86 1.67
N GLY A 335 29.00 3.01 0.65
CA GLY A 335 29.54 3.18 -0.70
C GLY A 335 28.51 3.48 -1.79
N ASP A 336 27.77 2.46 -2.25
CA ASP A 336 26.98 2.49 -3.50
C ASP A 336 25.49 2.87 -3.33
N LEU A 337 25.20 4.03 -2.72
CA LEU A 337 23.81 4.48 -2.49
C LEU A 337 23.23 5.26 -3.69
N GLN A 338 22.76 4.54 -4.73
CA GLN A 338 22.10 5.15 -5.89
C GLN A 338 20.64 5.58 -5.63
N PHE A 339 20.45 6.62 -4.80
CA PHE A 339 19.13 7.17 -4.46
C PHE A 339 18.29 7.64 -5.68
N GLY A 340 18.93 8.16 -6.74
CA GLY A 340 18.26 8.92 -7.79
C GLY A 340 17.32 8.12 -8.70
N GLY A 341 17.59 6.83 -8.93
CA GLY A 341 16.79 6.00 -9.84
C GLY A 341 15.44 5.62 -9.26
N TYR A 342 15.44 5.01 -8.07
CA TYR A 342 14.23 4.48 -7.43
C TYR A 342 13.27 5.58 -6.94
N LEU A 343 13.81 6.74 -6.53
CA LEU A 343 13.01 7.88 -6.07
C LEU A 343 12.04 8.40 -7.13
N ARG A 344 12.33 8.22 -8.43
CA ARG A 344 11.44 8.63 -9.53
C ARG A 344 10.18 7.77 -9.65
N SER A 345 10.25 6.47 -9.31
CA SER A 345 9.09 5.58 -9.31
C SER A 345 8.30 5.72 -8.01
N GLY A 346 9.00 5.70 -6.87
CA GLY A 346 8.40 5.94 -5.56
C GLY A 346 7.74 7.32 -5.44
N GLY A 347 8.25 8.34 -6.15
CA GLY A 347 7.76 9.73 -6.14
C GLY A 347 6.27 9.88 -6.48
N PHE A 348 5.73 9.07 -7.41
CA PHE A 348 4.30 9.10 -7.72
C PHE A 348 3.46 8.52 -6.57
N LEU A 349 3.87 7.38 -6.01
CA LEU A 349 3.19 6.75 -4.88
C LEU A 349 3.28 7.61 -3.59
N LEU A 350 4.39 8.34 -3.44
CA LEU A 350 4.61 9.36 -2.42
C LEU A 350 3.64 10.54 -2.57
N GLY A 351 3.61 11.19 -3.74
CA GLY A 351 2.71 12.32 -4.00
C GLY A 351 1.23 11.95 -3.81
N ARG A 352 0.84 10.74 -4.26
CA ARG A 352 -0.49 10.16 -4.00
C ARG A 352 -0.79 10.06 -2.51
N THR A 353 0.08 9.40 -1.76
CA THR A 353 -0.17 9.11 -0.34
C THR A 353 -0.14 10.39 0.50
N LEU A 354 0.77 11.31 0.18
CA LEU A 354 0.85 12.62 0.83
C LEU A 354 -0.43 13.43 0.62
N ALA A 355 -0.99 13.48 -0.60
CA ALA A 355 -2.24 14.18 -0.86
C ALA A 355 -3.42 13.62 -0.05
N ALA A 356 -3.53 12.30 0.08
CA ALA A 356 -4.56 11.67 0.88
C ALA A 356 -4.40 11.95 2.39
N VAL A 357 -3.18 11.76 2.94
CA VAL A 357 -2.92 11.97 4.37
C VAL A 357 -3.05 13.45 4.73
N MET A 358 -2.55 14.39 3.91
CA MET A 358 -2.72 15.83 4.12
C MET A 358 -4.19 16.23 4.16
N THR A 359 -5.05 15.66 3.30
CA THR A 359 -6.49 15.95 3.30
C THR A 359 -7.15 15.49 4.62
N ILE A 360 -6.78 14.31 5.13
CA ILE A 360 -7.30 13.78 6.40
C ILE A 360 -6.75 14.59 7.59
N THR A 361 -5.44 14.86 7.65
CA THR A 361 -4.83 15.69 8.70
C THR A 361 -5.38 17.11 8.72
N LEU A 362 -5.70 17.68 7.55
CA LEU A 362 -6.40 18.97 7.47
C LEU A 362 -7.83 18.88 8.03
N SER A 363 -8.56 17.80 7.76
CA SER A 363 -9.88 17.58 8.38
C SER A 363 -9.78 17.51 9.92
N THR A 364 -8.76 16.85 10.45
CA THR A 364 -8.45 16.82 11.90
C THR A 364 -8.10 18.22 12.43
N SER A 365 -7.25 18.96 11.72
CA SER A 365 -6.84 20.34 12.05
C SER A 365 -8.04 21.28 12.17
N VAL A 366 -9.02 21.15 11.25
CA VAL A 366 -10.22 22.01 11.24
C VAL A 366 -11.31 21.52 12.19
N ALA A 367 -11.32 20.24 12.58
CA ALA A 367 -12.10 19.75 13.71
C ALA A 367 -11.54 20.25 15.06
N ALA A 368 -10.22 20.18 15.26
CA ALA A 368 -9.54 20.65 16.47
C ALA A 368 -9.81 22.13 16.78
N ARG A 369 -9.87 22.98 15.76
CA ARG A 369 -10.17 24.41 15.88
C ARG A 369 -11.59 24.72 16.36
N GLN A 370 -12.49 23.74 16.37
CA GLN A 370 -13.86 23.87 16.90
C GLN A 370 -13.98 23.41 18.37
N GLY A 371 -12.86 23.06 19.00
CA GLY A 371 -12.79 22.74 20.43
C GLY A 371 -12.87 21.24 20.75
N PRO A 372 -12.74 20.89 22.05
CA PRO A 372 -12.53 19.51 22.47
C PRO A 372 -13.66 18.56 22.08
N LEU A 373 -14.92 18.94 22.34
CA LEU A 373 -16.10 18.10 22.10
C LEU A 373 -16.26 17.73 20.62
N ALA A 374 -16.13 18.74 19.73
CA ALA A 374 -16.19 18.54 18.29
C ALA A 374 -15.05 17.66 17.76
N MET A 375 -13.84 17.82 18.31
CA MET A 375 -12.67 17.02 17.94
C MET A 375 -12.74 15.58 18.50
N ALA A 376 -13.26 15.37 19.71
CA ALA A 376 -13.53 14.05 20.26
C ALA A 376 -14.56 13.28 19.41
N ALA A 377 -15.67 13.93 19.06
CA ALA A 377 -16.67 13.36 18.16
C ALA A 377 -16.11 13.06 16.76
N HIS A 378 -15.29 13.98 16.22
CA HIS A 378 -14.57 13.76 14.96
C HIS A 378 -13.66 12.53 15.03
N GLN A 379 -12.90 12.35 16.11
CA GLN A 379 -12.00 11.19 16.29
C GLN A 379 -12.79 9.86 16.28
N ILE A 380 -13.91 9.78 17.00
CA ILE A 380 -14.76 8.58 17.01
C ILE A 380 -15.31 8.29 15.61
N CYS A 381 -15.89 9.30 14.95
CA CYS A 381 -16.45 9.16 13.61
C CYS A 381 -15.39 8.76 12.57
N LEU A 382 -14.23 9.41 12.59
CA LEU A 382 -13.13 9.16 11.67
C LEU A 382 -12.52 7.76 11.89
N GLN A 383 -12.33 7.33 13.13
CA GLN A 383 -11.75 6.01 13.41
C GLN A 383 -12.69 4.88 12.97
N VAL A 384 -13.99 4.95 13.29
CA VAL A 384 -14.96 3.95 12.83
C VAL A 384 -15.07 3.93 11.31
N TRP A 385 -15.10 5.12 10.68
CA TRP A 385 -15.14 5.25 9.22
C TRP A 385 -13.90 4.65 8.54
N LEU A 386 -12.69 4.91 9.05
CA LEU A 386 -11.45 4.33 8.53
C LEU A 386 -11.38 2.81 8.75
N SER A 387 -11.69 2.33 9.95
CA SER A 387 -11.63 0.90 10.28
C SER A 387 -12.59 0.07 9.44
N VAL A 388 -13.78 0.59 9.12
CA VAL A 388 -14.73 -0.06 8.21
C VAL A 388 -14.30 0.06 6.75
N SER A 389 -13.73 1.20 6.34
CA SER A 389 -13.22 1.41 4.97
C SER A 389 -12.14 0.42 4.55
N LEU A 390 -11.30 -0.03 5.50
CA LEU A 390 -10.20 -0.97 5.23
C LEU A 390 -10.68 -2.37 4.83
N LEU A 391 -11.93 -2.74 5.10
CA LEU A 391 -12.55 -3.95 4.54
C LEU A 391 -12.63 -3.88 3.00
N ALA A 392 -12.90 -2.69 2.46
CA ALA A 392 -12.94 -2.45 1.01
C ALA A 392 -11.54 -2.26 0.40
N ASP A 393 -10.56 -1.76 1.18
CA ASP A 393 -9.15 -1.71 0.76
C ASP A 393 -8.58 -3.14 0.58
N ALA A 394 -8.87 -4.05 1.52
CA ALA A 394 -8.54 -5.47 1.40
C ALA A 394 -9.19 -6.12 0.16
N GLN A 395 -10.48 -5.87 -0.09
CA GLN A 395 -11.20 -6.36 -1.28
C GLN A 395 -10.60 -5.77 -2.59
N GLY A 396 -10.20 -4.49 -2.58
CA GLY A 396 -9.49 -3.84 -3.68
C GLY A 396 -8.10 -4.44 -3.95
N ALA A 397 -7.34 -4.75 -2.90
CA ALA A 397 -6.01 -5.38 -2.99
C ALA A 397 -6.07 -6.82 -3.55
N SER A 398 -7.13 -7.59 -3.23
CA SER A 398 -7.35 -8.90 -3.84
C SER A 398 -7.74 -8.78 -5.32
N GLY A 399 -8.56 -7.79 -5.68
CA GLY A 399 -8.85 -7.46 -7.08
C GLY A 399 -7.62 -7.03 -7.88
N GLN A 400 -6.73 -6.23 -7.27
CA GLN A 400 -5.44 -5.83 -7.83
C GLN A 400 -4.58 -7.05 -8.19
N ALA A 401 -4.47 -8.03 -7.30
CA ALA A 401 -3.64 -9.22 -7.51
C ALA A 401 -4.12 -10.09 -8.67
N LEU A 402 -5.43 -10.33 -8.77
CA LEU A 402 -6.02 -11.09 -9.88
C LEU A 402 -5.88 -10.35 -11.22
N ILE A 403 -6.14 -9.04 -11.25
CA ILE A 403 -5.99 -8.24 -12.47
C ILE A 403 -4.53 -8.22 -12.93
N ALA A 404 -3.56 -8.04 -12.03
CA ALA A 404 -2.14 -8.08 -12.40
C ALA A 404 -1.74 -9.44 -13.02
N SER A 405 -2.24 -10.55 -12.46
CA SER A 405 -2.01 -11.90 -12.98
C SER A 405 -2.61 -12.11 -14.38
N SER A 406 -3.88 -11.76 -14.58
CA SER A 406 -4.57 -11.97 -15.88
C SER A 406 -4.13 -10.97 -16.95
N PHE A 407 -3.83 -9.73 -16.58
CA PHE A 407 -3.29 -8.72 -17.49
C PHE A 407 -1.88 -9.10 -17.98
N ALA A 408 -1.02 -9.64 -17.10
CA ALA A 408 0.31 -10.15 -17.49
C ALA A 408 0.24 -11.37 -18.43
N LYS A 409 -0.86 -12.13 -18.42
CA LYS A 409 -1.15 -13.22 -19.37
C LYS A 409 -1.78 -12.74 -20.69
N GLY A 410 -2.16 -11.46 -20.79
CA GLY A 410 -2.91 -10.91 -21.93
C GLY A 410 -4.41 -11.27 -21.95
N ASP A 411 -4.95 -11.81 -20.86
CA ASP A 411 -6.35 -12.23 -20.76
C ASP A 411 -7.26 -11.07 -20.35
N TYR A 412 -7.54 -10.21 -21.33
CA TYR A 412 -8.39 -9.03 -21.18
C TYR A 412 -9.87 -9.38 -20.89
N SER A 413 -10.31 -10.60 -21.28
CA SER A 413 -11.60 -11.18 -20.94
C SER A 413 -11.73 -11.36 -19.42
N THR A 414 -10.80 -12.08 -18.80
CA THR A 414 -10.82 -12.31 -17.35
C THR A 414 -10.58 -11.03 -16.57
N VAL A 415 -9.71 -10.12 -17.05
CA VAL A 415 -9.54 -8.78 -16.44
C VAL A 415 -10.87 -8.00 -16.45
N ARG A 416 -11.66 -8.08 -17.53
CA ARG A 416 -13.01 -7.49 -17.59
C ARG A 416 -13.94 -8.11 -16.55
N GLU A 417 -14.00 -9.44 -16.46
CA GLU A 417 -14.87 -10.15 -15.50
C GLU A 417 -14.53 -9.80 -14.05
N ILE A 418 -13.24 -9.85 -13.68
CA ILE A 418 -12.75 -9.43 -12.35
C ILE A 418 -13.15 -7.98 -12.08
N THR A 419 -12.99 -7.08 -13.05
CA THR A 419 -13.30 -5.65 -12.89
C THR A 419 -14.79 -5.41 -12.59
N TYR A 420 -15.69 -6.00 -13.38
CA TYR A 420 -17.14 -5.86 -13.13
C TYR A 420 -17.58 -6.58 -11.85
N PHE A 421 -17.02 -7.74 -11.52
CA PHE A 421 -17.33 -8.45 -10.28
C PHE A 421 -16.84 -7.71 -9.04
N ALA A 422 -15.62 -7.17 -9.06
CA ALA A 422 -15.07 -6.35 -7.98
C ALA A 422 -15.89 -5.07 -7.75
N LEU A 423 -16.31 -4.36 -8.81
CA LEU A 423 -17.17 -3.18 -8.67
C LEU A 423 -18.57 -3.53 -8.14
N LYS A 424 -19.18 -4.62 -8.62
CA LYS A 424 -20.51 -5.07 -8.16
C LYS A 424 -20.48 -5.52 -6.70
N THR A 425 -19.52 -6.37 -6.33
CA THR A 425 -19.33 -6.82 -4.94
C THR A 425 -18.92 -5.66 -4.04
N GLY A 426 -18.09 -4.73 -4.52
CA GLY A 426 -17.69 -3.53 -3.79
C GLY A 426 -18.84 -2.61 -3.41
N LEU A 427 -19.73 -2.33 -4.37
CA LEU A 427 -20.95 -1.56 -4.13
C LEU A 427 -21.88 -2.30 -3.16
N PHE A 428 -22.01 -3.62 -3.28
CA PHE A 428 -22.77 -4.43 -2.32
C PHE A 428 -22.17 -4.35 -0.91
N THR A 429 -20.87 -4.61 -0.74
CA THR A 429 -20.14 -4.45 0.53
C THR A 429 -20.37 -3.07 1.13
N GLY A 430 -20.19 -2.00 0.35
CA GLY A 430 -20.37 -0.62 0.82
C GLY A 430 -21.82 -0.29 1.24
N ILE A 431 -22.83 -0.83 0.55
CA ILE A 431 -24.24 -0.70 0.94
C ILE A 431 -24.53 -1.51 2.22
N SER A 432 -24.05 -2.75 2.33
CA SER A 432 -24.19 -3.56 3.55
C SER A 432 -23.55 -2.86 4.75
N LEU A 433 -22.36 -2.30 4.61
CA LEU A 433 -21.68 -1.55 5.65
C LEU A 433 -22.42 -0.26 6.01
N ALA A 434 -23.00 0.45 5.04
CA ALA A 434 -23.85 1.62 5.29
C ALA A 434 -25.08 1.26 6.14
N VAL A 435 -25.77 0.15 5.83
CA VAL A 435 -26.93 -0.33 6.60
C VAL A 435 -26.53 -0.79 8.00
N ILE A 436 -25.47 -1.60 8.11
CA ILE A 436 -24.97 -2.11 9.40
C ILE A 436 -24.57 -0.94 10.31
N LEU A 437 -23.84 0.06 9.82
CA LEU A 437 -23.50 1.25 10.59
C LEU A 437 -24.72 2.11 10.89
N GLY A 438 -25.62 2.33 9.92
CA GLY A 438 -26.85 3.09 10.10
C GLY A 438 -27.72 2.59 11.27
N LEU A 439 -27.78 1.26 11.45
CA LEU A 439 -28.53 0.62 12.54
C LEU A 439 -27.73 0.50 13.85
N SER A 440 -26.42 0.24 13.79
CA SER A 440 -25.62 -0.08 14.99
C SER A 440 -24.87 1.10 15.62
N PHE A 441 -24.52 2.13 14.85
CA PHE A 441 -23.57 3.17 15.28
C PHE A 441 -24.06 3.99 16.49
N GLY A 442 -25.37 4.20 16.63
CA GLY A 442 -25.95 4.87 17.81
C GLY A 442 -25.71 4.10 19.12
N SER A 443 -25.61 2.78 19.06
CA SER A 443 -25.18 1.94 20.19
C SER A 443 -23.65 1.88 20.28
N LEU A 444 -22.97 1.67 19.15
CA LEU A 444 -21.51 1.58 19.07
C LEU A 444 -20.80 2.82 19.64
N ALA A 445 -21.35 4.01 19.41
CA ALA A 445 -20.85 5.28 19.94
C ALA A 445 -20.70 5.28 21.48
N THR A 446 -21.63 4.62 22.19
CA THR A 446 -21.62 4.52 23.65
C THR A 446 -20.48 3.65 24.19
N LEU A 447 -19.86 2.80 23.35
CA LEU A 447 -18.65 2.08 23.74
C LEU A 447 -17.48 3.06 23.89
N PHE A 448 -17.35 4.01 22.96
CA PHE A 448 -16.25 4.97 22.93
C PHE A 448 -16.34 6.04 24.03
N THR A 449 -17.54 6.52 24.36
CA THR A 449 -17.70 7.54 25.40
C THR A 449 -19.07 7.49 26.06
N THR A 450 -19.15 8.04 27.27
CA THR A 450 -20.40 8.24 28.04
C THR A 450 -20.79 9.73 28.12
N ASP A 451 -20.02 10.62 27.49
CA ASP A 451 -20.29 12.05 27.44
C ASP A 451 -21.46 12.35 26.49
N VAL A 452 -22.51 13.01 27.00
CA VAL A 452 -23.76 13.25 26.24
C VAL A 452 -23.56 14.27 25.12
N GLU A 453 -22.75 15.31 25.35
CA GLU A 453 -22.50 16.37 24.36
C GLU A 453 -21.70 15.81 23.18
N VAL A 454 -20.69 14.97 23.46
CA VAL A 454 -19.96 14.24 22.41
C VAL A 454 -20.88 13.24 21.70
N LEU A 455 -21.74 12.50 22.41
CA LEU A 455 -22.66 11.54 21.79
C LEU A 455 -23.66 12.22 20.85
N ASP A 456 -24.16 13.41 21.16
CA ASP A 456 -25.05 14.16 20.26
C ASP A 456 -24.33 14.72 19.02
N ILE A 457 -23.07 15.15 19.16
CA ILE A 457 -22.24 15.50 17.99
C ILE A 457 -21.96 14.24 17.15
N VAL A 458 -21.63 13.10 17.77
CA VAL A 458 -21.42 11.82 17.07
C VAL A 458 -22.68 11.33 16.34
N ARG A 459 -23.86 11.50 16.93
CA ARG A 459 -25.16 11.23 16.28
C ARG A 459 -25.33 12.03 15.00
N SER A 460 -24.95 13.32 14.99
CA SER A 460 -24.97 14.12 13.76
C SER A 460 -23.98 13.60 12.69
N GLY A 461 -22.85 13.03 13.11
CA GLY A 461 -21.87 12.36 12.24
C GLY A 461 -22.32 11.03 11.64
N LEU A 462 -23.41 10.41 12.13
CA LEU A 462 -23.92 9.11 11.65
C LEU A 462 -24.15 9.09 10.14
N LEU A 463 -24.80 10.12 9.59
CA LEU A 463 -25.10 10.21 8.16
C LEU A 463 -23.81 10.21 7.32
N PHE A 464 -22.76 10.92 7.76
CA PHE A 464 -21.45 10.86 7.11
C PHE A 464 -20.81 9.47 7.22
N VAL A 465 -20.74 8.89 8.43
CA VAL A 465 -20.06 7.62 8.69
C VAL A 465 -20.71 6.46 7.94
N SER A 466 -22.04 6.47 7.78
CA SER A 466 -22.82 5.44 7.08
C SER A 466 -22.98 5.69 5.58
N ALA A 467 -23.56 6.82 5.16
CA ALA A 467 -23.94 7.05 3.78
C ALA A 467 -22.75 7.27 2.82
N SER A 468 -21.54 7.56 3.36
CA SER A 468 -20.33 7.60 2.54
C SER A 468 -19.75 6.22 2.21
N GLN A 469 -20.10 5.15 2.94
CA GLN A 469 -19.49 3.82 2.73
C GLN A 469 -19.59 3.25 1.30
N PRO A 470 -20.72 3.39 0.55
CA PRO A 470 -20.80 2.92 -0.83
C PRO A 470 -19.84 3.67 -1.76
N ILE A 471 -19.67 4.98 -1.54
CA ILE A 471 -18.75 5.85 -2.29
C ILE A 471 -17.31 5.50 -1.95
N THR A 472 -17.02 5.31 -0.65
CA THR A 472 -15.69 4.97 -0.14
C THR A 472 -15.24 3.58 -0.60
N ALA A 473 -16.12 2.57 -0.54
CA ALA A 473 -15.81 1.21 -1.01
C ALA A 473 -15.45 1.19 -2.50
N LEU A 474 -16.19 1.92 -3.34
CA LEU A 474 -15.83 2.13 -4.74
C LEU A 474 -14.48 2.86 -4.88
N ALA A 475 -14.19 3.86 -4.05
CA ALA A 475 -12.95 4.62 -4.11
C ALA A 475 -11.70 3.75 -3.85
N TYR A 476 -11.78 2.80 -2.91
CA TYR A 476 -10.72 1.84 -2.63
C TYR A 476 -10.58 0.78 -3.72
N ILE A 477 -11.70 0.25 -4.22
CA ILE A 477 -11.67 -0.75 -5.30
C ILE A 477 -11.13 -0.13 -6.60
N PHE A 478 -11.49 1.11 -6.95
CA PHE A 478 -10.91 1.81 -8.09
C PHE A 478 -9.38 1.95 -7.98
N ASP A 479 -8.82 2.14 -6.78
CA ASP A 479 -7.36 2.16 -6.62
C ASP A 479 -6.74 0.80 -6.95
N GLY A 480 -7.29 -0.28 -6.40
CA GLY A 480 -6.84 -1.66 -6.68
C GLY A 480 -6.93 -2.03 -8.16
N LEU A 481 -8.01 -1.62 -8.84
CA LEU A 481 -8.18 -1.80 -10.29
C LEU A 481 -7.06 -1.10 -11.08
N HIS A 482 -6.75 0.17 -10.77
CA HIS A 482 -5.71 0.94 -11.46
C HIS A 482 -4.29 0.42 -11.15
N TYR A 483 -4.06 -0.04 -9.93
CA TYR A 483 -2.80 -0.66 -9.53
C TYR A 483 -2.59 -2.02 -10.21
N GLY A 484 -3.65 -2.80 -10.43
CA GLY A 484 -3.56 -4.11 -11.08
C GLY A 484 -3.00 -4.02 -12.50
N ILE A 485 -3.38 -2.97 -13.24
CA ILE A 485 -2.87 -2.65 -14.59
C ILE A 485 -1.68 -1.67 -14.57
N SER A 486 -1.09 -1.39 -13.41
CA SER A 486 0.07 -0.51 -13.22
C SER A 486 -0.08 0.95 -13.67
N ASP A 487 -1.29 1.53 -13.65
CA ASP A 487 -1.57 2.93 -14.04
C ASP A 487 -1.23 3.93 -12.92
N PHE A 488 -0.06 3.76 -12.29
CA PHE A 488 0.38 4.49 -11.10
C PHE A 488 0.48 6.01 -11.33
N SER A 489 0.88 6.43 -12.53
CA SER A 489 0.98 7.84 -12.90
C SER A 489 -0.39 8.55 -12.87
N TYR A 490 -1.44 7.90 -13.39
CA TYR A 490 -2.79 8.43 -13.28
C TYR A 490 -3.28 8.41 -11.84
N ALA A 491 -3.13 7.28 -11.14
CA ALA A 491 -3.57 7.10 -9.76
C ALA A 491 -2.90 8.08 -8.77
N ALA A 492 -1.71 8.57 -9.09
CA ALA A 492 -1.04 9.63 -8.34
C ALA A 492 -1.52 11.04 -8.71
N CYS A 493 -1.53 11.38 -10.00
CA CYS A 493 -1.92 12.73 -10.47
C CYS A 493 -3.36 13.06 -10.10
N SER A 494 -4.29 12.11 -10.31
CA SER A 494 -5.70 12.24 -9.90
C SER A 494 -5.84 12.48 -8.38
N MET A 495 -5.16 11.69 -7.54
CA MET A 495 -5.21 11.87 -6.08
C MET A 495 -4.67 13.23 -5.64
N MET A 496 -3.62 13.74 -6.29
CA MET A 496 -3.07 15.07 -5.97
C MET A 496 -4.07 16.19 -6.32
N VAL A 497 -4.76 16.10 -7.46
CA VAL A 497 -5.83 17.04 -7.84
C VAL A 497 -7.03 16.93 -6.89
N VAL A 498 -7.52 15.72 -6.63
CA VAL A 498 -8.66 15.44 -5.74
C VAL A 498 -8.38 15.91 -4.30
N GLY A 499 -7.18 15.62 -3.78
CA GLY A 499 -6.75 16.06 -2.46
C GLY A 499 -6.62 17.58 -2.37
N ALA A 500 -6.09 18.25 -3.40
CA ALA A 500 -6.01 19.71 -3.46
C ALA A 500 -7.40 20.37 -3.47
N MET A 501 -8.33 19.88 -4.31
CA MET A 501 -9.72 20.36 -4.37
C MET A 501 -10.44 20.18 -3.03
N SER A 502 -10.30 19.00 -2.41
CA SER A 502 -10.93 18.67 -1.13
C SER A 502 -10.32 19.47 0.02
N SER A 503 -9.01 19.72 -0.02
CA SER A 503 -8.31 20.56 0.96
C SER A 503 -8.72 22.03 0.87
N ALA A 504 -8.91 22.56 -0.35
CA ALA A 504 -9.45 23.91 -0.56
C ALA A 504 -10.88 24.03 0.01
N PHE A 505 -11.72 23.01 -0.18
CA PHE A 505 -13.05 22.97 0.43
C PHE A 505 -12.98 22.91 1.97
N LEU A 506 -12.11 22.07 2.55
CA LEU A 506 -11.90 21.94 3.99
C LEU A 506 -11.35 23.21 4.65
N LEU A 507 -10.61 24.06 3.93
CA LEU A 507 -10.17 25.36 4.44
C LEU A 507 -11.31 26.40 4.46
N TYR A 508 -12.28 26.30 3.55
CA TYR A 508 -13.36 27.28 3.42
C TYR A 508 -14.64 26.90 4.16
N ALA A 509 -15.25 25.75 3.84
CA ALA A 509 -16.61 25.42 4.25
C ALA A 509 -16.81 25.33 5.78
N PRO A 510 -15.91 24.72 6.58
CA PRO A 510 -16.09 24.65 8.03
C PRO A 510 -16.12 26.01 8.73
N SER A 511 -15.57 27.08 8.13
CA SER A 511 -15.69 28.46 8.65
C SER A 511 -17.12 29.02 8.59
N LYS A 512 -18.03 28.33 7.89
CA LYS A 512 -19.45 28.72 7.71
C LYS A 512 -20.43 27.70 8.29
N ILE A 513 -20.11 26.40 8.22
CA ILE A 513 -21.01 25.31 8.63
C ILE A 513 -20.39 24.34 9.66
N GLY A 514 -19.27 24.72 10.29
CA GLY A 514 -18.65 23.95 11.36
C GLY A 514 -18.27 22.52 10.98
N LEU A 515 -18.49 21.58 11.90
CA LEU A 515 -18.04 20.18 11.78
C LEU A 515 -18.70 19.44 10.61
N TRP A 516 -19.93 19.81 10.26
CA TRP A 516 -20.59 19.33 9.04
C TRP A 516 -19.78 19.65 7.77
N GLY A 517 -19.10 20.80 7.70
CA GLY A 517 -18.20 21.13 6.61
C GLY A 517 -16.97 20.22 6.53
N VAL A 518 -16.51 19.69 7.68
CA VAL A 518 -15.37 18.76 7.75
C VAL A 518 -15.77 17.40 7.19
N TRP A 519 -16.94 16.89 7.59
CA TRP A 519 -17.51 15.66 7.05
C TRP A 519 -17.87 15.77 5.56
N MET A 520 -18.45 16.88 5.13
CA MET A 520 -18.72 17.14 3.71
C MET A 520 -17.43 17.21 2.88
N GLY A 521 -16.32 17.72 3.44
CA GLY A 521 -15.02 17.71 2.77
C GLY A 521 -14.41 16.30 2.62
N LEU A 522 -14.57 15.43 3.61
CA LEU A 522 -14.15 14.02 3.52
C LEU A 522 -15.04 13.20 2.58
N ALA A 523 -16.36 13.46 2.57
CA ALA A 523 -17.29 12.86 1.62
C ALA A 523 -16.99 13.32 0.17
N LEU A 524 -16.68 14.61 -0.02
CA LEU A 524 -16.23 15.17 -1.30
C LEU A 524 -14.92 14.52 -1.76
N PHE A 525 -13.96 14.29 -0.87
CA PHE A 525 -12.69 13.61 -1.18
C PHE A 525 -12.92 12.20 -1.74
N MET A 526 -13.74 11.38 -1.06
CA MET A 526 -14.07 10.04 -1.57
C MET A 526 -14.93 10.07 -2.84
N GLY A 527 -15.87 11.02 -2.93
CA GLY A 527 -16.71 11.22 -4.12
C GLY A 527 -15.88 11.56 -5.36
N LEU A 528 -14.99 12.55 -5.26
CA LEU A 528 -14.09 12.95 -6.34
C LEU A 528 -13.09 11.82 -6.71
N ARG A 529 -12.60 11.05 -5.74
CA ARG A 529 -11.74 9.86 -5.96
C ARG A 529 -12.48 8.77 -6.76
N THR A 530 -13.73 8.49 -6.40
CA THR A 530 -14.61 7.55 -7.13
C THR A 530 -14.96 8.05 -8.54
N VAL A 531 -15.24 9.35 -8.70
CA VAL A 531 -15.46 9.96 -10.02
C VAL A 531 -14.21 9.86 -10.89
N ALA A 532 -13.02 10.15 -10.36
CA ALA A 532 -11.76 10.03 -11.09
C ALA A 532 -11.51 8.58 -11.57
N GLY A 533 -11.68 7.60 -10.67
CA GLY A 533 -11.56 6.18 -11.01
C GLY A 533 -12.52 5.75 -12.12
N PHE A 534 -13.78 6.18 -12.05
CA PHE A 534 -14.79 5.91 -13.09
C PHE A 534 -14.49 6.62 -14.41
N VAL A 535 -14.04 7.88 -14.37
CA VAL A 535 -13.64 8.64 -15.57
C VAL A 535 -12.45 8.00 -16.29
N ARG A 536 -11.49 7.42 -15.55
CA ARG A 536 -10.35 6.71 -16.16
C ARG A 536 -10.76 5.36 -16.76
N LEU A 537 -11.65 4.62 -16.10
CA LEU A 537 -12.30 3.43 -16.68
C LEU A 537 -13.05 3.76 -17.98
N LEU A 538 -13.61 4.98 -18.07
CA LEU A 538 -14.28 5.52 -19.26
C LEU A 538 -13.38 6.35 -20.19
N SER A 539 -12.06 6.43 -19.98
CA SER A 539 -11.14 7.20 -20.84
C SER A 539 -10.77 6.42 -22.11
N LYS A 540 -10.75 7.08 -23.28
CA LYS A 540 -10.35 6.44 -24.55
C LYS A 540 -8.85 6.15 -24.58
N ASP A 541 -8.07 7.08 -24.05
CA ASP A 541 -6.60 7.08 -24.02
C ASP A 541 -6.07 6.44 -22.73
N GLY A 542 -6.82 5.46 -22.21
CA GLY A 542 -6.50 4.69 -21.02
C GLY A 542 -6.13 3.24 -21.34
N PRO A 543 -5.40 2.56 -20.44
CA PRO A 543 -5.09 1.13 -20.57
C PRO A 543 -6.34 0.24 -20.66
N TRP A 544 -7.51 0.75 -20.25
CA TRP A 544 -8.82 0.09 -20.28
C TRP A 544 -9.49 -0.04 -21.67
N TRP A 545 -8.79 0.21 -22.78
CA TRP A 545 -9.35 0.19 -24.15
C TRP A 545 -10.20 -1.05 -24.47
N PHE A 546 -9.75 -2.23 -24.04
CA PHE A 546 -10.39 -3.52 -24.25
C PHE A 546 -11.81 -3.62 -23.66
N LEU A 547 -12.15 -2.86 -22.62
CA LEU A 547 -13.51 -2.81 -22.05
C LEU A 547 -14.55 -2.24 -23.03
N ARG A 548 -14.10 -1.53 -24.08
CA ARG A 548 -14.97 -0.87 -25.06
C ARG A 548 -15.20 -1.71 -26.30
N ASP A 549 -14.15 -2.32 -26.86
CA ASP A 549 -14.25 -2.97 -28.16
C ASP A 549 -15.05 -4.28 -28.08
N ILE A 550 -15.01 -4.99 -26.94
CA ILE A 550 -15.94 -6.11 -26.69
C ILE A 550 -17.38 -5.60 -26.50
N ARG A 551 -17.60 -4.46 -25.81
CA ARG A 551 -18.94 -3.84 -25.71
C ARG A 551 -19.47 -3.38 -27.08
N LYS A 552 -18.60 -2.94 -28.00
CA LYS A 552 -18.98 -2.68 -29.41
C LYS A 552 -19.31 -3.96 -30.16
N ALA A 553 -18.60 -5.06 -29.93
CA ALA A 553 -18.91 -6.35 -30.53
C ALA A 553 -20.28 -6.87 -30.04
N GLU A 554 -20.54 -6.79 -28.73
CA GLU A 554 -21.82 -7.12 -28.10
C GLU A 554 -22.98 -6.26 -28.65
N ALA A 555 -22.78 -4.95 -28.80
CA ALA A 555 -23.79 -4.04 -29.35
C ALA A 555 -23.95 -4.17 -30.89
N GLY A 556 -22.88 -4.51 -31.61
CA GLY A 556 -22.88 -4.68 -33.06
C GLY A 556 -23.54 -5.99 -33.50
N GLY A 557 -23.38 -7.06 -32.72
CA GLY A 557 -23.98 -8.38 -33.00
C GLY A 557 -25.50 -8.41 -32.98
N TYR A 558 -26.17 -7.37 -32.47
CA TYR A 558 -27.63 -7.21 -32.54
C TYR A 558 -28.14 -6.51 -33.81
N ASN A 559 -27.25 -5.96 -34.65
CA ASN A 559 -27.63 -5.16 -35.83
C ASN A 559 -27.38 -5.88 -37.19
N THR A 560 -27.19 -7.20 -37.20
CA THR A 560 -27.00 -7.99 -38.44
C THR A 560 -28.06 -9.07 -38.62
N LEU A 561 -29.33 -8.71 -38.40
CA LEU A 561 -30.52 -9.49 -38.79
C LEU A 561 -31.61 -8.53 -39.32
N ASN A 562 -31.46 -8.15 -40.59
CA ASN A 562 -32.47 -7.63 -41.53
C ASN A 562 -31.90 -7.69 -42.94
#